data_AF-A0A258GA20-F1
#
_entry.id   AF-A0A258GA20-F1
#
_cell.length_a   1.000
_cell.length_b   1.000
_cell.length_c   1.000
_cell.angle_alpha   90.00
_cell.angle_beta   90.00
_cell.angle_gamma   90.00
#
_symmetry.space_group_name_H-M   'P 1'
#
loop_
_entity.id
_entity.type
_entity.pdbx_description
1 polymer ?
#
loop_
_entity_poly.entity_id
_entity_poly.type
_entity_poly.pdbx_seq_one_letter_code
_entity_poly.pdbx_strand_id
1 'polypeptide(L)'
;MRTVDIARRAARSLRNAKARTILTSLAIAVGAFTITISLAAGEGSRQYADKLIGSNINPKALFIVKDKALFETNAMQPGLREFDPNASTTNSGLTIKQLTQDDIDKLSARDDLEYVTPTYMPQVRYIEFADNDVKFVADVAAYDATIMSESAAGQLPPKGEQLADDEIV
;
A
#
# COMPACT_ATOMS: atom_id res chain seq x y z
N MET A 1 29.21 57.18 -3.92
CA MET A 1 29.20 56.42 -5.20
C MET A 1 27.93 55.58 -5.25
N ARG A 2 27.14 55.63 -6.32
CA ARG A 2 25.87 54.87 -6.41
C ARG A 2 26.15 53.42 -6.86
N THR A 3 25.58 52.43 -6.19
CA THR A 3 25.72 50.99 -6.51
C THR A 3 25.35 50.66 -7.95
N VAL A 4 24.35 51.37 -8.48
CA VAL A 4 23.92 51.29 -9.88
C VAL A 4 25.05 51.64 -10.86
N ASP A 5 25.89 52.62 -10.54
CA ASP A 5 27.04 52.99 -11.39
C ASP A 5 28.17 51.96 -11.34
N ILE A 6 28.27 51.19 -10.25
CA ILE A 6 29.22 50.09 -10.12
C ILE A 6 28.73 48.93 -10.99
N ALA A 7 27.46 48.54 -10.90
CA ALA A 7 26.85 47.50 -11.73
C ALA A 7 26.96 47.84 -13.23
N ARG A 8 26.69 49.10 -13.61
CA ARG A 8 26.76 49.56 -15.00
C ARG A 8 28.19 49.53 -15.57
N ARG A 9 29.19 49.82 -14.73
CA ARG A 9 30.61 49.71 -15.09
C ARG A 9 31.06 48.24 -15.19
N ALA A 10 30.65 47.40 -14.25
CA ALA A 10 30.94 45.96 -14.28
C ALA A 10 30.34 45.29 -15.53
N ALA A 11 29.08 45.60 -15.88
CA ALA A 11 28.44 45.10 -17.09
C ALA A 11 29.17 45.51 -18.37
N ARG A 12 29.69 46.74 -18.44
CA ARG A 12 30.48 47.21 -19.58
C ARG A 12 31.82 46.49 -19.68
N SER A 13 32.46 46.20 -18.54
CA SER A 13 33.69 45.40 -18.47
C SER A 13 33.46 43.96 -18.95
N LEU A 14 32.36 43.32 -18.53
CA LEU A 14 31.98 41.97 -18.96
C LEU A 14 31.69 41.91 -20.47
N ARG A 15 31.09 42.96 -21.06
CA ARG A 15 30.84 43.04 -22.52
C ARG A 15 32.12 43.14 -23.36
N ASN A 16 33.22 43.61 -22.79
CA ASN A 16 34.51 43.66 -23.50
C ASN A 16 35.26 42.32 -23.39
N ALA A 17 35.15 41.63 -22.26
CA ALA A 17 35.76 40.32 -22.02
C ALA A 17 34.80 39.15 -22.31
N LYS A 18 34.20 39.12 -23.51
CA LYS A 18 33.11 38.20 -23.87
C LYS A 18 33.48 36.71 -23.72
N ALA A 19 34.63 36.31 -24.27
CA ALA A 19 35.04 34.91 -24.26
C ALA A 19 35.24 34.36 -22.84
N ARG A 20 35.96 35.10 -21.99
CA ARG A 20 36.21 34.73 -20.59
C ARG A 20 34.91 34.66 -19.79
N THR A 21 34.05 35.66 -19.94
CA THR A 21 32.77 35.74 -19.22
C THR A 21 31.86 34.55 -19.56
N ILE A 22 31.76 34.22 -20.86
CA ILE A 22 30.96 33.07 -21.32
C ILE A 22 31.52 31.76 -20.76
N LEU A 23 32.83 31.54 -20.83
CA LEU A 23 33.46 30.32 -20.29
C LEU A 23 33.19 30.16 -18.79
N THR A 24 33.34 31.23 -18.02
CA THR A 24 33.11 31.20 -16.57
C THR A 24 31.63 30.99 -16.23
N SER A 25 30.71 31.69 -16.89
CA SER A 25 29.27 31.49 -16.66
C SER A 25 28.81 30.09 -17.05
N LEU A 26 29.36 29.54 -18.14
CA LEU A 26 29.04 28.18 -18.58
C LEU A 26 29.53 27.15 -17.57
N ALA A 27 30.75 27.29 -17.07
CA ALA A 27 31.30 26.38 -16.06
C ALA A 27 30.45 26.37 -14.78
N ILE A 28 30.02 27.54 -14.30
CA ILE A 28 29.13 27.65 -13.14
C ILE A 28 27.76 27.05 -13.45
N ALA A 29 27.20 27.34 -14.63
CA ALA A 29 25.89 26.84 -15.03
C ALA A 29 25.86 25.32 -15.13
N VAL A 30 26.89 24.69 -15.72
CA VAL A 30 26.99 23.22 -15.80
C VAL A 30 27.06 22.61 -14.41
N GLY A 31 27.88 23.16 -13.50
CA GLY A 31 27.96 22.66 -12.12
C GLY A 31 26.62 22.73 -11.39
N ALA A 32 25.93 23.87 -11.44
CA ALA A 32 24.63 24.04 -10.81
C ALA A 32 23.54 23.16 -11.46
N PHE A 33 23.57 23.04 -12.79
CA PHE A 33 22.64 22.21 -13.55
C PHE A 33 22.80 20.72 -13.20
N THR A 34 24.03 20.22 -13.13
CA THR A 34 24.30 18.83 -12.75
C THR A 34 23.78 18.54 -11.35
N ILE A 35 24.06 19.39 -10.35
CA ILE A 35 23.56 19.20 -8.99
C ILE A 35 22.03 19.16 -8.96
N THR A 36 21.38 20.08 -9.69
CA THR A 36 19.92 20.17 -9.72
C THR A 36 19.29 18.95 -10.37
N ILE A 37 19.84 18.47 -11.49
CA ILE A 37 19.37 17.25 -12.16
C ILE A 37 19.60 16.02 -11.30
N SER A 38 20.75 15.89 -10.65
CA SER A 38 21.01 14.75 -9.75
C SER A 38 20.01 14.71 -8.60
N LEU A 39 19.67 15.86 -8.02
CA LEU A 39 18.67 15.94 -6.95
C LEU A 39 17.26 15.63 -7.47
N ALA A 40 16.87 16.22 -8.62
CA ALA A 40 15.57 15.99 -9.22
C ALA A 40 15.36 14.53 -9.65
N ALA A 41 16.40 13.88 -10.19
CA ALA A 41 16.37 12.47 -10.54
C ALA A 41 16.25 11.59 -9.28
N GLY A 42 17.03 11.87 -8.23
CA GLY A 42 16.96 11.12 -6.97
C GLY A 42 15.59 11.20 -6.30
N GLU A 43 15.04 12.39 -6.15
CA GLU A 43 13.70 12.59 -5.57
C GLU A 43 12.59 12.10 -6.49
N GLY A 44 12.72 12.27 -7.80
CA GLY A 44 11.76 11.76 -8.78
C GLY A 44 11.67 10.23 -8.76
N SER A 45 12.81 9.53 -8.68
CA SER A 45 12.83 8.07 -8.54
C SER A 45 12.22 7.59 -7.23
N ARG A 46 12.47 8.30 -6.12
CA ARG A 46 11.85 8.00 -4.82
C ARG A 46 10.34 8.16 -4.88
N GLN A 47 9.85 9.30 -5.35
CA GLN A 47 8.41 9.54 -5.47
C GLN A 47 7.73 8.53 -6.40
N TYR A 48 8.41 8.12 -7.47
CA TYR A 48 7.89 7.07 -8.36
C TYR A 48 7.81 5.71 -7.64
N ALA A 49 8.85 5.32 -6.91
CA ALA A 49 8.84 4.09 -6.12
C ALA A 49 7.76 4.12 -5.03
N ASP A 50 7.65 5.23 -4.29
CA ASP A 50 6.63 5.44 -3.25
C ASP A 50 5.22 5.37 -3.84
N LYS A 51 5.00 5.97 -5.02
CA LYS A 51 3.71 5.90 -5.71
C LYS A 51 3.39 4.48 -6.18
N LEU A 52 4.38 3.75 -6.70
CA LEU A 52 4.19 2.36 -7.14
C LEU A 52 3.86 1.41 -5.99
N ILE A 53 4.53 1.60 -4.84
CA ILE A 53 4.27 0.81 -3.62
C ILE A 53 2.93 1.22 -3.01
N GLY A 54 2.70 2.51 -2.79
CA GLY A 54 1.48 3.04 -2.18
C GLY A 54 0.22 2.92 -3.06
N SER A 55 0.35 2.76 -4.37
CA SER A 55 -0.82 2.54 -5.24
C SER A 55 -1.43 1.15 -5.07
N ASN A 56 -0.66 0.14 -4.68
CA ASN A 56 -1.12 -1.26 -4.69
C ASN A 56 -1.12 -1.94 -3.32
N ILE A 57 -0.29 -1.51 -2.36
CA ILE A 57 -0.19 -2.14 -1.04
C ILE A 57 -0.09 -1.04 0.01
N ASN A 58 -0.95 -1.07 1.03
CA ASN A 58 -0.78 -0.18 2.18
C ASN A 58 0.46 -0.66 2.97
N PRO A 59 1.59 0.09 2.97
CA PRO A 59 2.82 -0.36 3.62
C PRO A 59 2.70 -0.41 5.16
N LYS A 60 1.60 0.10 5.72
CA LYS A 60 1.28 0.06 7.15
C LYS A 60 0.30 -1.06 7.52
N ALA A 61 -0.19 -1.85 6.56
CA ALA A 61 -1.04 -2.99 6.84
C ALA A 61 -0.21 -4.12 7.45
N LEU A 62 -0.69 -4.67 8.57
CA LEU A 62 -0.07 -5.79 9.26
C LEU A 62 -1.02 -6.98 9.22
N PHE A 63 -0.56 -8.10 8.66
CA PHE A 63 -1.28 -9.36 8.73
C PHE A 63 -0.94 -10.07 10.04
N ILE A 64 -1.89 -10.10 10.98
CA ILE A 64 -1.75 -10.73 12.27
C ILE A 64 -2.39 -12.12 12.21
N VAL A 65 -1.62 -13.15 12.51
CA VAL A 65 -2.11 -14.53 12.61
C VAL A 65 -1.65 -15.15 13.92
N LYS A 66 -2.51 -16.01 14.49
CA LYS A 66 -2.21 -16.70 15.75
C LYS A 66 -1.30 -17.91 15.56
N ASP A 67 -1.38 -18.55 14.38
CA ASP A 67 -0.61 -19.74 14.05
C ASP A 67 0.47 -19.43 13.01
N LYS A 68 1.74 -19.74 13.36
CA LYS A 68 2.89 -19.56 12.48
C LYS A 68 2.88 -20.53 11.29
N ALA A 69 2.11 -21.61 11.38
CA ALA A 69 1.95 -22.57 10.29
C ALA A 69 1.44 -21.92 8.99
N LEU A 70 0.80 -20.75 9.05
CA LEU A 70 0.39 -19.99 7.86
C LEU A 70 1.56 -19.37 7.07
N PHE A 71 2.72 -19.19 7.69
CA PHE A 71 3.92 -18.64 7.05
C PHE A 71 5.00 -19.71 6.78
N GLU A 72 4.76 -20.95 7.20
CA GLU A 72 5.71 -22.05 7.01
C GLU A 72 5.39 -22.82 5.73
N THR A 73 6.36 -22.85 4.81
CA THR A 73 6.28 -23.55 3.51
C THR A 73 6.08 -25.07 3.62
N ASN A 74 6.27 -25.65 4.81
CA ASN A 74 6.13 -27.10 5.08
C ASN A 74 4.88 -27.46 5.91
N ALA A 75 3.93 -26.52 6.09
CA ALA A 75 2.78 -26.73 6.96
C ALA A 75 1.81 -27.83 6.48
N MET A 76 1.93 -28.31 5.23
CA MET A 76 1.05 -29.30 4.61
C MET A 76 1.15 -30.74 5.15
N GLN A 77 2.01 -31.01 6.13
CA GLN A 77 2.10 -32.32 6.79
C GLN A 77 1.97 -32.15 8.31
N PRO A 78 0.75 -31.86 8.84
CA PRO A 78 0.54 -31.84 10.27
C PRO A 78 0.63 -33.29 10.79
N GLY A 79 1.62 -33.57 11.65
CA GLY A 79 1.55 -34.75 12.52
C GLY A 79 0.32 -34.69 13.44
N LEU A 80 0.05 -35.75 14.21
CA LEU A 80 -1.04 -35.71 15.21
C LEU A 80 -0.88 -34.49 16.14
N ARG A 81 -1.93 -33.67 16.22
CA ARG A 81 -2.00 -32.51 17.13
C ARG A 81 -3.10 -32.74 18.16
N GLU A 82 -2.91 -32.19 19.35
CA GLU A 82 -3.96 -32.15 20.37
C GLU A 82 -5.13 -31.29 19.89
N PHE A 83 -6.34 -31.72 20.20
CA PHE A 83 -7.57 -31.01 19.83
C PHE A 83 -7.64 -29.66 20.57
N ASP A 84 -7.71 -28.57 19.82
CA ASP A 84 -7.95 -27.22 20.34
C ASP A 84 -9.32 -26.74 19.82
N PRO A 85 -10.27 -26.38 20.69
CA PRO A 85 -11.60 -25.92 20.27
C PRO A 85 -11.57 -24.62 19.47
N ASN A 86 -10.46 -23.86 19.50
CA ASN A 86 -10.27 -22.65 18.71
C ASN A 86 -9.42 -22.89 17.45
N ALA A 87 -9.16 -24.14 17.09
CA ALA A 87 -8.51 -24.49 15.83
C ALA A 87 -9.54 -24.85 14.77
N SER A 88 -9.40 -24.24 13.58
CA SER A 88 -10.23 -24.55 12.41
C SER A 88 -9.35 -25.08 11.29
N THR A 89 -9.87 -26.02 10.52
CA THR A 89 -9.20 -26.57 9.34
C THR A 89 -9.50 -25.70 8.14
N THR A 90 -8.48 -25.14 7.51
CA THR A 90 -8.62 -24.39 6.25
C THR A 90 -9.00 -25.33 5.10
N ASN A 91 -9.49 -24.78 3.98
CA ASN A 91 -9.81 -25.56 2.77
C ASN A 91 -8.62 -26.41 2.25
N SER A 92 -7.39 -26.04 2.61
CA SER A 92 -6.17 -26.77 2.26
C SER A 92 -5.86 -27.97 3.19
N GLY A 93 -6.73 -28.27 4.15
CA GLY A 93 -6.52 -29.32 5.15
C GLY A 93 -5.61 -28.91 6.32
N LEU A 94 -5.27 -27.61 6.43
CA LEU A 94 -4.39 -27.09 7.47
C LEU A 94 -5.21 -26.70 8.70
N THR A 95 -5.06 -27.39 9.81
CA THR A 95 -5.64 -26.96 11.09
C THR A 95 -4.83 -25.81 11.65
N ILE A 96 -5.42 -24.61 11.72
CA ILE A 96 -4.82 -23.39 12.25
C ILE A 96 -5.58 -22.89 13.46
N LYS A 97 -4.87 -22.35 14.45
CA LYS A 97 -5.52 -21.61 15.54
C LYS A 97 -6.06 -20.28 15.01
N GLN A 98 -7.35 -20.04 15.22
CA GLN A 98 -7.98 -18.78 14.88
C GLN A 98 -7.84 -17.77 16.02
N LEU A 99 -7.81 -16.49 15.66
CA LEU A 99 -7.95 -15.40 16.62
C LEU A 99 -9.38 -15.44 17.19
N THR A 100 -9.49 -15.28 18.51
CA THR A 100 -10.80 -15.21 19.19
C THR A 100 -11.27 -13.76 19.27
N GLN A 101 -12.55 -13.54 19.59
CA GLN A 101 -13.07 -12.18 19.79
C GLN A 101 -12.28 -11.42 20.86
N ASP A 102 -11.93 -12.08 21.97
CA ASP A 102 -11.08 -11.50 23.01
C ASP A 102 -9.71 -11.01 22.50
N ASP A 103 -9.15 -11.67 21.47
CA ASP A 103 -7.88 -11.26 20.88
C ASP A 103 -8.08 -10.03 19.98
N ILE A 104 -9.20 -9.96 19.24
CA ILE A 104 -9.58 -8.81 18.41
C ILE A 104 -9.83 -7.59 19.29
N ASP A 105 -10.52 -7.75 20.42
CA ASP A 105 -10.81 -6.66 21.35
C ASP A 105 -9.53 -6.10 21.99
N LYS A 106 -8.59 -7.00 22.34
CA LYS A 106 -7.25 -6.59 22.83
C LYS A 106 -6.45 -5.83 21.79
N LEU A 107 -6.55 -6.21 20.51
CA LEU A 107 -5.88 -5.51 19.42
C LEU A 107 -6.53 -4.15 19.17
N SER A 108 -7.86 -4.10 19.14
CA SER A 108 -8.64 -2.87 18.91
C SER A 108 -8.47 -1.85 20.05
N ALA A 109 -8.14 -2.30 21.26
CA ALA A 109 -7.86 -1.42 22.40
C ALA A 109 -6.46 -0.79 22.38
N ARG A 110 -5.58 -1.18 21.43
CA ARG A 110 -4.24 -0.58 21.32
C ARG A 110 -4.31 0.75 20.60
N ASP A 111 -3.46 1.68 21.05
CA ASP A 111 -3.33 3.03 20.51
C ASP A 111 -2.45 3.12 19.25
N ASP A 112 -1.71 2.05 18.92
CA ASP A 112 -0.85 1.96 17.74
C ASP A 112 -1.54 1.37 16.50
N LEU A 113 -2.79 0.92 16.62
CA LEU A 113 -3.58 0.33 15.53
C LEU A 113 -4.77 1.24 15.17
N GLU A 114 -4.87 1.64 13.91
CA GLU A 114 -5.95 2.53 13.44
C GLU A 114 -7.22 1.75 13.07
N TYR A 115 -7.05 0.59 12.45
CA TYR A 115 -8.15 -0.29 12.04
C TYR A 115 -7.75 -1.75 12.26
N VAL A 116 -8.64 -2.53 12.88
CA VAL A 116 -8.49 -3.98 13.06
C VAL A 116 -9.65 -4.64 12.33
N THR A 117 -9.38 -5.16 11.13
CA THR A 117 -10.39 -5.84 10.32
C THR A 117 -10.18 -7.35 10.41
N PRO A 118 -11.11 -8.10 11.03
CA PRO A 118 -11.05 -9.56 10.99
C PRO A 118 -11.33 -10.08 9.58
N THR A 119 -10.46 -10.96 9.08
CA THR A 119 -10.70 -11.65 7.81
C THR A 119 -11.50 -12.92 8.06
N TYR A 120 -12.76 -12.92 7.62
CA TYR A 120 -13.61 -14.11 7.62
C TYR A 120 -13.53 -14.82 6.28
N MET A 121 -13.49 -16.15 6.28
CA MET A 121 -13.63 -16.97 5.07
C MET A 121 -14.91 -17.80 5.19
N PRO A 122 -16.09 -17.19 4.92
CA PRO A 122 -17.35 -17.90 5.01
C PRO A 122 -17.44 -18.95 3.90
N GLN A 123 -17.80 -20.19 4.25
CA GLN A 123 -18.15 -21.20 3.25
C GLN A 123 -19.63 -21.04 2.89
N VAL A 124 -19.89 -20.46 1.72
CA VAL A 124 -21.25 -20.29 1.21
C VAL A 124 -21.79 -21.63 0.74
N ARG A 125 -22.91 -22.06 1.30
CA ARG A 125 -23.59 -23.31 0.90
C ARG A 125 -24.33 -23.17 -0.42
N TYR A 126 -25.05 -22.06 -0.58
CA TYR A 126 -25.76 -21.69 -1.80
C TYR A 126 -26.13 -20.21 -1.75
N ILE A 127 -26.33 -19.61 -2.91
CA ILE A 127 -26.92 -18.29 -3.12
C ILE A 127 -28.28 -18.49 -3.78
N GLU A 128 -29.24 -17.70 -3.35
CA GLU A 128 -30.60 -17.64 -3.89
C GLU A 128 -30.92 -16.18 -4.21
N PHE A 129 -31.44 -15.92 -5.40
CA PHE A 129 -31.81 -14.57 -5.80
C PHE A 129 -33.25 -14.30 -5.38
N ALA A 130 -33.58 -13.08 -4.97
CA ALA A 130 -34.92 -12.73 -4.47
C ALA A 130 -36.06 -13.11 -5.44
N ASP A 131 -35.77 -13.15 -6.75
CA ASP A 131 -36.72 -13.47 -7.80
C ASP A 131 -36.65 -14.92 -8.31
N ASN A 132 -35.84 -15.79 -7.67
CA ASN A 132 -35.63 -17.17 -8.15
C ASN A 132 -35.19 -18.15 -7.04
N ASP A 133 -35.99 -19.21 -6.84
CA ASP A 133 -35.72 -20.36 -5.93
C ASP A 133 -34.56 -21.28 -6.40
N VAL A 134 -33.93 -20.99 -7.55
CA VAL A 134 -32.78 -21.76 -8.02
C VAL A 134 -31.57 -21.45 -7.15
N LYS A 135 -31.00 -22.52 -6.56
CA LYS A 135 -29.80 -22.46 -5.72
C LYS A 135 -28.56 -22.49 -6.59
N PHE A 136 -27.76 -21.45 -6.50
CA PHE A 136 -26.48 -21.33 -7.19
C PHE A 136 -25.33 -21.55 -6.20
N VAL A 137 -24.22 -22.09 -6.68
CA VAL A 137 -22.96 -22.15 -5.93
C VAL A 137 -22.08 -21.03 -6.44
N ALA A 138 -21.56 -20.21 -5.53
CA ALA A 138 -20.58 -19.18 -5.86
C ALA A 138 -19.47 -19.17 -4.80
N ASP A 139 -18.27 -18.82 -5.22
CA ASP A 139 -17.17 -18.52 -4.32
C ASP A 139 -17.34 -17.09 -3.80
N VAL A 140 -17.30 -16.92 -2.48
CA VAL A 140 -17.36 -15.61 -1.82
C VAL A 140 -16.08 -15.42 -1.02
N ALA A 141 -15.46 -14.26 -1.20
CA ALA A 141 -14.24 -13.88 -0.50
C ALA A 141 -14.52 -12.65 0.38
N ALA A 142 -13.74 -12.49 1.46
CA ALA A 142 -13.77 -11.25 2.23
C ALA A 142 -13.32 -10.08 1.36
N TYR A 143 -14.04 -8.96 1.48
CA TYR A 143 -13.64 -7.71 0.83
C TYR A 143 -12.40 -7.13 1.51
N ASP A 144 -11.35 -6.90 0.71
CA ASP A 144 -10.10 -6.28 1.14
C ASP A 144 -10.05 -4.83 0.65
N ALA A 145 -10.34 -3.88 1.54
CA ALA A 145 -10.31 -2.45 1.25
C ALA A 145 -8.89 -1.91 0.95
N THR A 146 -7.84 -2.71 1.15
CA THR A 146 -6.46 -2.32 0.85
C THR A 146 -6.10 -2.51 -0.62
N ILE A 147 -6.89 -3.29 -1.37
CA ILE A 147 -6.66 -3.61 -2.78
C ILE A 147 -7.71 -2.88 -3.64
N MET A 148 -7.28 -2.30 -4.77
CA MET A 148 -8.21 -1.82 -5.78
C MET A 148 -8.79 -3.01 -6.54
N SER A 149 -10.06 -3.33 -6.29
CA SER A 149 -10.81 -4.33 -7.05
C SER A 149 -11.63 -3.66 -8.15
N GLU A 150 -11.64 -4.26 -9.33
CA GLU A 150 -12.56 -3.90 -10.42
C GLU A 150 -13.75 -4.87 -10.40
N SER A 151 -14.98 -4.35 -10.46
CA SER A 151 -16.18 -5.18 -10.56
C SER A 151 -16.70 -5.22 -12.00
N ALA A 152 -17.03 -6.43 -12.46
CA ALA A 152 -17.70 -6.64 -13.74
C ALA A 152 -19.19 -6.23 -13.70
N ALA A 153 -19.81 -6.23 -12.51
CA ALA A 153 -21.19 -5.83 -12.28
C ALA A 153 -21.40 -5.39 -10.82
N GLY A 154 -22.02 -4.23 -10.60
CA GLY A 154 -22.22 -3.65 -9.27
C GLY A 154 -21.35 -2.41 -9.03
N GLN A 155 -21.37 -1.90 -7.80
CA GLN A 155 -20.52 -0.78 -7.36
C GLN A 155 -19.71 -1.24 -6.16
N LEU A 156 -18.39 -1.03 -6.21
CA LEU A 156 -17.50 -1.28 -5.09
C LEU A 156 -17.24 0.03 -4.33
N PRO A 157 -17.03 -0.02 -3.00
CA PRO A 157 -16.57 1.13 -2.24
C PRO A 157 -15.27 1.70 -2.81
N PRO A 158 -15.04 3.01 -2.72
CA PRO A 158 -13.78 3.63 -3.11
C PRO A 158 -12.61 3.11 -2.25
N LYS A 159 -11.40 3.17 -2.82
CA LYS A 159 -10.18 2.63 -2.18
C LYS A 159 -10.01 3.17 -0.75
N GLY A 160 -9.89 2.25 0.21
CA GLY A 160 -9.70 2.58 1.63
C GLY A 160 -10.98 2.68 2.45
N GLU A 161 -12.16 2.57 1.84
CA GLU A 161 -13.43 2.42 2.57
C GLU A 161 -13.77 0.93 2.71
N GLN A 162 -14.01 0.52 3.96
CA GLN A 162 -14.45 -0.83 4.31
C GLN A 162 -15.97 -0.93 4.18
N LEU A 163 -16.49 -2.13 3.84
CA LEU A 163 -17.92 -2.43 3.93
C LEU A 163 -18.42 -2.28 5.37
N ALA A 164 -19.66 -1.82 5.54
CA ALA A 164 -20.34 -1.92 6.83
C ALA A 164 -20.61 -3.39 7.21
N ASP A 165 -20.88 -3.66 8.48
CA ASP A 165 -21.07 -5.02 9.02
C ASP A 165 -22.18 -5.83 8.32
N ASP A 166 -23.13 -5.14 7.67
CA ASP A 166 -24.29 -5.71 6.97
C ASP A 166 -24.22 -5.56 5.43
N GLU A 167 -23.11 -5.07 4.88
CA GLU A 167 -22.97 -4.85 3.44
C GLU A 167 -22.26 -6.00 2.72
N ILE A 168 -22.78 -6.33 1.53
CA ILE A 168 -22.22 -7.32 0.60
C ILE A 168 -22.23 -6.69 -0.79
N VAL A 169 -21.10 -6.80 -1.49
CA VAL A 169 -20.91 -6.28 -2.87
C VAL A 169 -20.44 -7.36 -3.81
#